data_AF-A0A962WQQ9-F1
#
_entry.id   AF-A0A962WQQ9-F1
#
_cell.length_a   1.000
_cell.length_b   1.000
_cell.length_c   1.000
_cell.angle_alpha   90.00
_cell.angle_beta   90.00
_cell.angle_gamma   90.00
#
_symmetry.space_group_name_H-M   'P 1'
#
loop_
_entity.id
_entity.type
_entity.pdbx_description
1 polymer ?
#
loop_
_entity_poly.entity_id
_entity_poly.type
_entity_poly.pdbx_seq_one_letter_code
_entity_poly.pdbx_strand_id
1 'polypeptide(L)'
;RNVFITSSFTGWNNYMMDLGKMMADGEAMKRFGNTAVVWNLHTRQPKKVLDVPGAPLEIRCAWGAQRDYCFTTTALTSKIWLIYEQDGEWHSKAVADIGDASKIPLPVDISISADDQLLWVNTWNDGMTRLFDVSDPFAPKEVFSQKIGDQVNMISQSWDGKRAYYTSSLLSNWDKKEGNAGDVQYFKAYTWDGEQLTQKFAIDFIAEKLGRPHQMRFGARALYAESSDEQPAGPALAAQ
;
A
#
# COMPACT_ATOMS: atom_id res chain seq x y z
N ARG A 1 -11.04 -0.64 17.57
CA ARG A 1 -12.26 -1.52 17.68
C ARG A 1 -11.99 -2.95 17.17
N ASN A 2 -12.86 -3.94 17.40
CA ASN A 2 -12.71 -5.32 16.89
C ASN A 2 -13.22 -5.46 15.42
N VAL A 3 -12.53 -4.80 14.49
CA VAL A 3 -12.91 -4.76 13.07
C VAL A 3 -11.79 -5.28 12.18
N PHE A 4 -12.18 -5.78 11.02
CA PHE A 4 -11.30 -6.14 9.91
C PHE A 4 -11.85 -5.46 8.66
N ILE A 5 -10.99 -4.94 7.78
CA ILE A 5 -11.41 -4.22 6.58
C ILE A 5 -10.77 -4.87 5.36
N THR A 6 -11.57 -5.11 4.33
CA THR A 6 -11.11 -5.61 3.03
C THR A 6 -11.45 -4.60 1.94
N SER A 7 -10.60 -4.50 0.93
CA SER A 7 -10.84 -3.74 -0.29
C SER A 7 -11.19 -4.68 -1.45
N SER A 8 -11.36 -4.12 -2.66
CA SER A 8 -11.76 -4.86 -3.84
C SER A 8 -10.93 -4.44 -5.05
N PHE A 9 -10.29 -5.42 -5.70
CA PHE A 9 -9.57 -5.22 -6.95
C PHE A 9 -10.39 -5.78 -8.13
N THR A 10 -9.83 -6.65 -8.96
CA THR A 10 -10.50 -7.25 -10.11
C THR A 10 -10.29 -8.77 -10.14
N GLY A 11 -11.11 -9.48 -10.90
CA GLY A 11 -11.04 -10.94 -11.01
C GLY A 11 -9.84 -11.44 -11.83
N TRP A 12 -9.57 -12.74 -11.73
CA TRP A 12 -8.44 -13.42 -12.40
C TRP A 12 -8.33 -13.10 -13.89
N ASN A 13 -9.45 -13.11 -14.61
CA ASN A 13 -9.47 -12.83 -16.05
C ASN A 13 -8.93 -11.43 -16.40
N ASN A 14 -9.14 -10.43 -15.54
CA ASN A 14 -8.66 -9.07 -15.78
C ASN A 14 -7.17 -8.95 -15.43
N TYR A 15 -6.77 -9.36 -14.22
CA TYR A 15 -5.39 -9.12 -13.78
C TYR A 15 -4.36 -10.03 -14.45
N MET A 16 -4.80 -11.15 -15.05
CA MET A 16 -3.96 -11.99 -15.90
C MET A 16 -3.94 -11.53 -17.36
N MET A 17 -4.78 -10.58 -17.76
CA MET A 17 -4.74 -10.00 -19.10
C MET A 17 -3.56 -9.03 -19.23
N ASP A 18 -3.05 -8.88 -20.45
CA ASP A 18 -2.16 -7.77 -20.80
C ASP A 18 -2.81 -6.42 -20.45
N LEU A 19 -2.04 -5.53 -19.82
CA LEU A 19 -2.55 -4.25 -19.29
C LEU A 19 -3.22 -3.40 -20.38
N GLY A 20 -2.59 -3.27 -21.55
CA GLY A 20 -3.11 -2.45 -22.64
C GLY A 20 -4.42 -3.00 -23.20
N LYS A 21 -4.52 -4.33 -23.36
CA LYS A 21 -5.76 -4.99 -23.76
C LYS A 21 -6.87 -4.81 -22.73
N MET A 22 -6.54 -4.98 -21.44
CA MET A 22 -7.48 -4.84 -20.34
C MET A 22 -8.06 -3.42 -20.27
N MET A 23 -7.21 -2.40 -20.40
CA MET A 23 -7.63 -1.00 -20.38
C MET A 23 -8.48 -0.60 -21.58
N ALA A 24 -8.26 -1.23 -22.74
CA ALA A 24 -9.05 -0.99 -23.94
C ALA A 24 -10.39 -1.74 -23.95
N ASP A 25 -10.59 -2.71 -23.06
CA ASP A 25 -11.81 -3.51 -22.98
C ASP A 25 -12.80 -2.89 -21.97
N GLY A 26 -13.84 -2.24 -22.49
CA GLY A 26 -14.88 -1.60 -21.67
C GLY A 26 -15.63 -2.57 -20.75
N GLU A 27 -15.78 -3.85 -21.12
CA GLU A 27 -16.40 -4.85 -20.26
C GLU A 27 -15.45 -5.32 -19.17
N ALA A 28 -14.15 -5.46 -19.47
CA ALA A 28 -13.14 -5.69 -18.45
C ALA A 28 -13.10 -4.53 -17.45
N MET A 29 -13.13 -3.28 -17.92
CA MET A 29 -13.08 -2.10 -17.05
C MET A 29 -14.27 -2.02 -16.08
N LYS A 30 -15.45 -2.52 -16.45
CA LYS A 30 -16.62 -2.62 -15.55
C LYS A 30 -16.44 -3.64 -14.42
N ARG A 31 -15.46 -4.55 -14.52
CA ARG A 31 -15.23 -5.64 -13.55
C ARG A 31 -14.21 -5.30 -12.47
N PHE A 32 -13.76 -4.04 -12.40
CA PHE A 32 -13.01 -3.56 -11.23
C PHE A 32 -13.96 -3.29 -10.07
N GLY A 33 -13.47 -3.62 -8.87
CA GLY A 33 -14.14 -3.41 -7.61
C GLY A 33 -14.26 -1.94 -7.28
N ASN A 34 -15.33 -1.61 -6.56
CA ASN A 34 -15.69 -0.25 -6.17
C ASN A 34 -16.07 -0.18 -4.69
N THR A 35 -15.62 -1.15 -3.88
CA THR A 35 -16.06 -1.27 -2.50
C THR A 35 -14.92 -1.58 -1.53
N ALA A 36 -15.12 -1.14 -0.29
CA ALA A 36 -14.44 -1.70 0.88
C ALA A 36 -15.51 -2.30 1.80
N VAL A 37 -15.16 -3.33 2.56
CA VAL A 37 -16.09 -4.01 3.47
C VAL A 37 -15.51 -3.96 4.87
N VAL A 38 -16.31 -3.49 5.81
CA VAL A 38 -16.03 -3.54 7.24
C VAL A 38 -16.64 -4.81 7.80
N TRP A 39 -15.84 -5.62 8.48
CA TRP A 39 -16.22 -6.89 9.07
C TRP A 39 -16.12 -6.82 10.58
N ASN A 40 -16.95 -7.60 11.25
CA ASN A 40 -16.68 -7.98 12.63
C ASN A 40 -15.56 -9.04 12.62
N LEU A 41 -14.41 -8.72 13.19
CA LEU A 41 -13.25 -9.61 13.15
C LEU A 41 -13.49 -10.93 13.90
N HIS A 42 -14.21 -10.89 15.03
CA HIS A 42 -14.47 -12.10 15.83
C HIS A 42 -15.49 -13.03 15.16
N THR A 43 -16.62 -12.51 14.71
CA THR A 43 -17.68 -13.33 14.10
C THR A 43 -17.45 -13.60 12.62
N ARG A 44 -16.51 -12.88 11.99
CA ARG A 44 -16.20 -12.95 10.56
C ARG A 44 -17.42 -12.66 9.67
N GLN A 45 -18.32 -11.80 10.15
CA GLN A 45 -19.52 -11.38 9.43
C GLN A 45 -19.35 -9.96 8.89
N PRO A 46 -19.83 -9.66 7.66
CA PRO A 46 -19.77 -8.32 7.11
C PRO A 46 -20.72 -7.42 7.91
N LYS A 47 -20.23 -6.25 8.33
CA LYS A 47 -21.02 -5.22 9.03
C LYS A 47 -21.57 -4.18 8.07
N LYS A 48 -20.74 -3.70 7.14
CA LYS A 48 -21.08 -2.63 6.21
C LYS A 48 -20.24 -2.75 4.94
N VAL A 49 -20.88 -2.56 3.80
CA VAL A 49 -20.21 -2.36 2.51
C VAL A 49 -20.15 -0.86 2.27
N LEU A 50 -18.97 -0.35 1.94
CA LEU A 50 -18.70 1.06 1.70
C LEU A 50 -18.41 1.25 0.21
N ASP A 51 -18.99 2.28 -0.38
CA ASP A 51 -18.66 2.70 -1.75
C ASP A 51 -17.32 3.42 -1.77
N VAL A 52 -16.38 2.87 -2.53
CA VAL A 52 -15.00 3.37 -2.72
C VAL A 52 -14.61 3.10 -4.18
N PRO A 53 -15.12 3.90 -5.14
CA PRO A 53 -14.99 3.62 -6.57
C PRO A 53 -13.56 3.77 -7.10
N GLY A 54 -13.22 2.87 -8.03
CA GLY A 54 -11.97 2.94 -8.79
C GLY A 54 -10.87 2.01 -8.30
N ALA A 55 -11.23 0.76 -7.95
CA ALA A 55 -10.29 -0.27 -7.49
C ALA A 55 -9.49 0.15 -6.25
N PRO A 56 -10.12 0.19 -5.06
CA PRO A 56 -9.39 0.40 -3.81
C PRO A 56 -8.45 -0.78 -3.58
N LEU A 57 -7.16 -0.48 -3.38
CA LEU A 57 -6.12 -1.50 -3.22
C LEU A 57 -5.69 -1.63 -1.77
N GLU A 58 -4.50 -1.14 -1.43
CA GLU A 58 -3.90 -1.30 -0.12
C GLU A 58 -4.70 -0.55 0.94
N ILE A 59 -4.88 -1.16 2.11
CA ILE A 59 -5.48 -0.54 3.29
C ILE A 59 -4.38 -0.38 4.34
N ARG A 60 -4.27 0.83 4.91
CA ARG A 60 -3.36 1.13 6.03
C ARG A 60 -4.14 1.85 7.10
N CYS A 61 -4.31 1.19 8.25
CA CYS A 61 -5.00 1.75 9.40
C CYS A 61 -4.05 2.57 10.27
N ALA A 62 -4.59 3.56 10.96
CA ALA A 62 -3.84 4.29 11.97
C ALA A 62 -3.32 3.33 13.05
N TRP A 63 -2.09 3.56 13.50
CA TRP A 63 -1.44 2.83 14.58
C TRP A 63 -1.99 3.22 15.95
N GLY A 64 -2.38 4.49 16.13
CA GLY A 64 -2.91 4.98 17.40
C GLY A 64 -4.15 4.20 17.85
N ALA A 65 -4.12 3.60 19.05
CA ALA A 65 -5.18 2.72 19.54
C ALA A 65 -6.57 3.39 19.71
N GLN A 66 -6.62 4.73 19.70
CA GLN A 66 -7.85 5.53 19.77
C GLN A 66 -8.25 6.13 18.41
N ARG A 67 -7.54 5.79 17.33
CA ARG A 67 -7.79 6.27 15.97
C ARG A 67 -8.49 5.16 15.19
N ASP A 68 -9.81 5.21 15.10
CA ASP A 68 -10.61 4.23 14.35
C ASP A 68 -10.78 4.68 12.88
N TYR A 69 -9.66 4.82 12.14
CA TYR A 69 -9.67 5.08 10.70
C TYR A 69 -8.55 4.37 9.95
N CYS A 70 -8.75 4.20 8.64
CA CYS A 70 -7.78 3.67 7.70
C CYS A 70 -7.80 4.45 6.39
N PHE A 71 -6.66 4.50 5.72
CA PHE A 71 -6.55 4.98 4.35
C PHE A 71 -6.57 3.84 3.36
N THR A 72 -7.09 4.11 2.17
CA THR A 72 -6.86 3.32 0.97
C THR A 72 -6.70 4.24 -0.23
N THR A 73 -6.14 3.75 -1.33
CA THR A 73 -6.04 4.48 -2.58
C THR A 73 -6.72 3.73 -3.71
N THR A 74 -7.32 4.48 -4.61
CA THR A 74 -8.06 3.94 -5.75
C THR A 74 -7.26 4.08 -7.04
N ALA A 75 -6.87 2.93 -7.62
CA ALA A 75 -5.97 2.90 -8.77
C ALA A 75 -6.53 3.64 -10.00
N LEU A 76 -7.83 3.52 -10.25
CA LEU A 76 -8.47 4.06 -11.47
C LEU A 76 -8.95 5.51 -11.33
N THR A 77 -9.16 5.99 -10.10
CA THR A 77 -9.63 7.36 -9.85
C THR A 77 -8.54 8.26 -9.27
N SER A 78 -7.39 7.71 -8.90
CA SER A 78 -6.22 8.45 -8.40
C SER A 78 -6.51 9.29 -7.16
N LYS A 79 -7.20 8.69 -6.17
CA LYS A 79 -7.62 9.36 -4.92
C LYS A 79 -7.15 8.64 -3.68
N ILE A 80 -6.94 9.41 -2.61
CA ILE A 80 -6.86 8.91 -1.23
C ILE A 80 -8.27 8.90 -0.66
N TRP A 81 -8.65 7.76 -0.10
CA TRP A 81 -9.91 7.55 0.60
C TRP A 81 -9.66 7.28 2.07
N LEU A 82 -10.46 7.93 2.91
CA LEU A 82 -10.55 7.67 4.34
C LEU A 82 -11.73 6.73 4.60
N ILE A 83 -11.48 5.64 5.32
CA ILE A 83 -12.48 4.75 5.89
C ILE A 83 -12.43 4.98 7.40
N TYR A 84 -13.50 5.51 8.00
CA TYR A 84 -13.47 5.97 9.39
C TYR A 84 -14.73 5.61 10.16
N GLU A 85 -14.60 5.49 11.47
CA GLU A 85 -15.73 5.38 12.40
C GLU A 85 -16.13 6.77 12.91
N GLN A 86 -17.45 7.00 12.94
CA GLN A 86 -18.05 8.14 13.60
C GLN A 86 -19.38 7.70 14.22
N ASP A 87 -19.58 8.02 15.49
CA ASP A 87 -20.84 7.76 16.22
C ASP A 87 -21.31 6.29 16.17
N GLY A 88 -20.36 5.33 16.14
CA GLY A 88 -20.67 3.90 16.05
C GLY A 88 -20.81 3.34 14.64
N GLU A 89 -20.78 4.21 13.62
CA GLU A 89 -20.95 3.86 12.21
C GLU A 89 -19.67 4.03 11.39
N TRP A 90 -19.49 3.17 10.39
CA TRP A 90 -18.37 3.27 9.46
C TRP A 90 -18.77 4.03 8.19
N HIS A 91 -17.87 4.88 7.73
CA HIS A 91 -18.05 5.74 6.56
C HIS A 91 -16.84 5.64 5.63
N SER A 92 -17.02 6.00 4.37
CA SER A 92 -15.94 6.23 3.41
C SER A 92 -16.06 7.64 2.82
N LYS A 93 -14.91 8.29 2.60
CA LYS A 93 -14.84 9.62 1.97
C LYS A 93 -13.57 9.76 1.16
N ALA A 94 -13.67 10.26 -0.07
CA ALA A 94 -12.50 10.74 -0.81
C ALA A 94 -11.99 12.03 -0.14
N VAL A 95 -10.71 12.05 0.24
CA VAL A 95 -10.12 13.13 1.05
C VAL A 95 -9.00 13.88 0.35
N ALA A 96 -8.38 13.30 -0.67
CA ALA A 96 -7.41 13.99 -1.52
C ALA A 96 -7.27 13.36 -2.91
N ASP A 97 -6.81 14.15 -3.87
CA ASP A 97 -6.34 13.68 -5.18
C ASP A 97 -4.83 13.39 -5.12
N ILE A 98 -4.41 12.32 -5.80
CA ILE A 98 -2.99 11.90 -5.88
C ILE A 98 -2.35 12.42 -7.19
N GLY A 99 -3.14 12.53 -8.24
CA GLY A 99 -2.71 12.93 -9.56
C GLY A 99 -3.84 12.86 -10.56
N ASP A 100 -3.60 13.35 -11.78
CA ASP A 100 -4.58 13.33 -12.86
C ASP A 100 -4.83 11.90 -13.35
N ALA A 101 -6.01 11.34 -13.02
CA ALA A 101 -6.40 9.99 -13.39
C ALA A 101 -6.39 9.75 -14.91
N SER A 102 -6.60 10.80 -15.73
CA SER A 102 -6.56 10.68 -17.19
C SER A 102 -5.16 10.35 -17.74
N LYS A 103 -4.12 10.64 -16.95
CA LYS A 103 -2.72 10.28 -17.24
C LYS A 103 -2.34 8.89 -16.73
N ILE A 104 -3.30 8.18 -16.10
CA ILE A 104 -3.14 6.80 -15.64
C ILE A 104 -1.91 6.65 -14.72
N PRO A 105 -1.79 7.40 -13.61
CA PRO A 105 -0.65 7.25 -12.69
C PRO A 105 -0.67 5.88 -11.97
N LEU A 106 -1.88 5.35 -11.68
CA LEU A 106 -2.14 4.09 -10.97
C LEU A 106 -1.51 4.03 -9.57
N PRO A 107 -2.11 4.65 -8.53
CA PRO A 107 -1.72 4.40 -7.15
C PRO A 107 -1.87 2.92 -6.80
N VAL A 108 -0.79 2.28 -6.33
CA VAL A 108 -0.77 0.82 -6.09
C VAL A 108 -0.34 0.42 -4.69
N ASP A 109 0.41 1.26 -3.97
CA ASP A 109 0.79 0.99 -2.59
C ASP A 109 0.90 2.27 -1.76
N ILE A 110 0.67 2.10 -0.47
CA ILE A 110 0.75 3.16 0.54
C ILE A 110 1.44 2.67 1.82
N SER A 111 2.10 3.59 2.52
CA SER A 111 2.70 3.32 3.84
C SER A 111 2.46 4.50 4.79
N ILE A 112 1.85 4.24 5.94
CA ILE A 112 1.56 5.24 6.97
C ILE A 112 2.66 5.23 8.05
N SER A 113 3.17 6.42 8.41
CA SER A 113 4.15 6.61 9.49
C SER A 113 3.63 6.11 10.84
N ALA A 114 4.57 5.70 11.70
CA ALA A 114 4.24 5.12 13.01
C ALA A 114 3.52 6.09 13.97
N ASP A 115 3.58 7.40 13.69
CA ASP A 115 2.88 8.47 14.41
C ASP A 115 1.55 8.90 13.73
N ASP A 116 1.19 8.24 12.64
CA ASP A 116 0.05 8.52 11.75
C ASP A 116 0.02 9.96 11.20
N GLN A 117 1.18 10.63 11.07
CA GLN A 117 1.24 12.00 10.53
C GLN A 117 1.53 12.05 9.03
N LEU A 118 2.13 11.01 8.46
CA LEU A 118 2.58 10.98 7.08
C LEU A 118 2.07 9.72 6.36
N LEU A 119 1.69 9.88 5.10
CA LEU A 119 1.27 8.79 4.22
C LEU A 119 2.07 8.85 2.92
N TRP A 120 2.93 7.87 2.70
CA TRP A 120 3.57 7.65 1.41
C TRP A 120 2.59 6.99 0.45
N VAL A 121 2.64 7.41 -0.82
CA VAL A 121 1.80 6.92 -1.91
C VAL A 121 2.65 6.71 -3.16
N ASN A 122 2.67 5.49 -3.65
CA ASN A 122 3.36 5.13 -4.90
C ASN A 122 2.37 4.99 -6.05
N THR A 123 2.72 5.58 -7.19
CA THR A 123 1.98 5.43 -8.44
C THR A 123 2.84 4.70 -9.46
N TRP A 124 2.33 3.56 -9.93
CA TRP A 124 3.13 2.60 -10.65
C TRP A 124 3.55 3.06 -12.03
N ASN A 125 2.65 3.70 -12.77
CA ASN A 125 2.89 3.94 -14.19
C ASN A 125 3.83 5.12 -14.45
N ASP A 126 3.81 6.15 -13.61
CA ASP A 126 4.71 7.32 -13.72
C ASP A 126 6.00 7.15 -12.89
N GLY A 127 6.07 6.12 -12.04
CA GLY A 127 7.23 5.81 -11.23
C GLY A 127 7.45 6.77 -10.06
N MET A 128 6.41 7.49 -9.64
CA MET A 128 6.48 8.52 -8.60
C MET A 128 6.16 7.97 -7.22
N THR A 129 6.95 8.39 -6.22
CA THR A 129 6.55 8.37 -4.81
C THR A 129 6.11 9.76 -4.40
N ARG A 130 5.05 9.84 -3.60
CA ARG A 130 4.50 11.08 -3.03
C ARG A 130 4.35 10.91 -1.54
N LEU A 131 4.50 12.00 -0.80
CA LEU A 131 4.29 12.06 0.64
C LEU A 131 3.16 13.03 0.93
N PHE A 132 2.18 12.58 1.69
CA PHE A 132 1.08 13.40 2.17
C PHE A 132 1.22 13.61 3.68
N ASP A 133 1.07 14.86 4.12
CA ASP A 133 0.71 15.18 5.50
C ASP A 133 -0.74 14.76 5.71
N VAL A 134 -0.96 13.87 6.69
CA VAL A 134 -2.26 13.31 7.09
C VAL A 134 -2.57 13.57 8.56
N SER A 135 -1.91 14.57 9.16
CA SER A 135 -2.18 15.03 10.54
C SER A 135 -3.67 15.36 10.76
N ASP A 136 -4.32 15.92 9.74
CA ASP A 136 -5.77 15.88 9.57
C ASP A 136 -6.15 14.80 8.53
N PRO A 137 -6.70 13.65 8.94
CA PRO A 137 -7.03 12.56 8.03
C PRO A 137 -8.16 12.92 7.03
N PHE A 138 -8.93 13.99 7.29
CA PHE A 138 -9.98 14.46 6.40
C PHE A 138 -9.51 15.45 5.34
N ALA A 139 -8.28 15.96 5.46
CA ALA A 139 -7.70 16.90 4.50
C ALA A 139 -6.20 16.65 4.25
N PRO A 140 -5.81 15.46 3.71
CA PRO A 140 -4.43 15.19 3.34
C PRO A 140 -3.86 16.22 2.36
N LYS A 141 -2.57 16.55 2.52
CA LYS A 141 -1.86 17.50 1.64
C LYS A 141 -0.57 16.91 1.15
N GLU A 142 -0.35 16.91 -0.15
CA GLU A 142 0.96 16.52 -0.70
C GLU A 142 2.02 17.54 -0.25
N VAL A 143 3.09 17.05 0.36
CA VAL A 143 4.22 17.86 0.87
C VAL A 143 5.53 17.54 0.17
N PHE A 144 5.62 16.41 -0.52
CA PHE A 144 6.82 16.00 -1.25
C PHE A 144 6.48 15.00 -2.35
N SER A 145 7.24 15.01 -3.44
CA SER A 145 7.21 13.97 -4.47
C SER A 145 8.53 13.82 -5.21
N GLN A 146 8.83 12.59 -5.65
CA GLN A 146 10.06 12.26 -6.36
C GLN A 146 9.86 11.07 -7.30
N LYS A 147 10.50 11.11 -8.47
CA LYS A 147 10.56 9.96 -9.38
C LYS A 147 11.59 8.95 -8.87
N ILE A 148 11.18 7.69 -8.69
CA ILE A 148 12.02 6.61 -8.16
C ILE A 148 12.57 5.71 -9.27
N GLY A 149 11.82 5.54 -10.36
CA GLY A 149 12.21 4.78 -11.54
C GLY A 149 11.18 4.95 -12.64
N ASP A 150 11.23 4.14 -13.70
CA ASP A 150 10.22 4.16 -14.75
C ASP A 150 8.93 3.46 -14.33
N GLN A 151 8.99 2.59 -13.32
CA GLN A 151 7.84 2.09 -12.57
C GLN A 151 8.20 1.95 -11.09
N VAL A 152 7.24 2.13 -10.18
CA VAL A 152 7.43 1.88 -8.75
C VAL A 152 6.18 1.23 -8.15
N ASN A 153 6.34 0.16 -7.38
CA ASN A 153 5.21 -0.47 -6.71
C ASN A 153 5.31 -0.32 -5.20
N MET A 154 5.90 -1.29 -4.50
CA MET A 154 5.80 -1.32 -3.04
C MET A 154 6.72 -0.28 -2.41
N ILE A 155 6.23 0.34 -1.35
CA ILE A 155 7.01 1.08 -0.38
C ILE A 155 6.97 0.38 0.98
N SER A 156 8.13 0.32 1.62
CA SER A 156 8.22 -0.01 3.04
C SER A 156 9.13 1.01 3.71
N GLN A 157 8.80 1.40 4.93
CA GLN A 157 9.60 2.36 5.70
C GLN A 157 10.09 1.73 7.00
N SER A 158 11.18 2.26 7.54
CA SER A 158 11.60 1.92 8.89
C SER A 158 10.66 2.52 9.94
N TRP A 159 10.54 1.88 11.10
CA TRP A 159 9.69 2.32 12.20
C TRP A 159 10.02 3.75 12.69
N ASP A 160 11.29 4.13 12.64
CA ASP A 160 11.77 5.48 12.99
C ASP A 160 11.46 6.55 11.92
N GLY A 161 10.86 6.17 10.79
CA GLY A 161 10.51 7.08 9.68
C GLY A 161 11.70 7.61 8.87
N LYS A 162 12.94 7.17 9.14
CA LYS A 162 14.16 7.74 8.53
C LYS A 162 14.60 7.04 7.25
N ARG A 163 13.99 5.90 6.89
CA ARG A 163 14.36 5.10 5.72
C ARG A 163 13.10 4.70 4.97
N ALA A 164 13.17 4.79 3.65
CA ALA A 164 12.16 4.28 2.74
C ALA A 164 12.82 3.36 1.71
N TYR A 165 12.13 2.27 1.41
CA TYR A 165 12.58 1.21 0.52
C TYR A 165 11.53 1.02 -0.55
N TYR A 166 11.97 0.81 -1.78
CA TYR A 166 11.11 0.72 -2.94
C TYR A 166 11.43 -0.52 -3.76
N THR A 167 10.38 -1.22 -4.18
CA THR A 167 10.45 -2.24 -5.23
C THR A 167 9.48 -1.89 -6.34
N SER A 168 9.72 -2.45 -7.52
CA SER A 168 9.11 -1.91 -8.73
C SER A 168 8.03 -2.80 -9.34
N SER A 169 8.04 -4.12 -9.15
CA SER A 169 7.10 -5.04 -9.82
C SER A 169 5.69 -4.94 -9.25
N LEU A 170 4.69 -4.81 -10.11
CA LEU A 170 3.25 -4.87 -9.79
C LEU A 170 2.66 -6.24 -10.06
N LEU A 171 2.52 -6.58 -11.34
CA LEU A 171 2.01 -7.86 -11.83
C LEU A 171 2.79 -8.21 -13.09
N SER A 172 3.15 -9.47 -13.28
CA SER A 172 4.06 -9.88 -14.38
C SER A 172 3.57 -9.52 -15.78
N ASN A 173 2.24 -9.51 -15.99
CA ASN A 173 1.62 -9.19 -17.27
C ASN A 173 1.40 -7.69 -17.47
N TRP A 174 1.61 -6.88 -16.44
CA TRP A 174 1.40 -5.43 -16.44
C TRP A 174 2.71 -4.66 -16.36
N ASP A 175 3.73 -5.25 -15.71
CA ASP A 175 5.06 -4.67 -15.60
C ASP A 175 5.63 -4.22 -16.94
N LYS A 176 6.28 -3.06 -16.94
CA LYS A 176 6.99 -2.55 -18.11
C LYS A 176 8.10 -3.53 -18.48
N LYS A 177 8.27 -3.70 -19.79
CA LYS A 177 9.31 -4.56 -20.38
C LYS A 177 10.57 -3.78 -20.73
N GLU A 178 10.44 -2.48 -20.90
CA GLU A 178 11.48 -1.55 -21.35
C GLU A 178 11.49 -0.31 -20.46
N GLY A 179 12.65 0.34 -20.38
CA GLY A 179 12.90 1.53 -19.57
C GLY A 179 14.41 1.76 -19.41
N ASN A 180 14.77 2.76 -18.60
CA ASN A 180 16.16 3.05 -18.28
C ASN A 180 16.79 1.88 -17.48
N ALA A 181 18.10 1.69 -17.65
CA ALA A 181 18.85 0.69 -16.88
C ALA A 181 18.70 0.97 -15.37
N GLY A 182 18.39 -0.06 -14.57
CA GLY A 182 18.13 0.07 -13.13
C GLY A 182 16.75 0.62 -12.72
N ASP A 183 15.86 0.93 -13.68
CA ASP A 183 14.60 1.64 -13.41
C ASP A 183 13.32 0.84 -13.69
N VAL A 184 13.45 -0.43 -14.11
CA VAL A 184 12.31 -1.32 -14.43
C VAL A 184 12.07 -2.37 -13.34
N GLN A 185 13.08 -3.17 -12.98
CA GLN A 185 13.02 -4.18 -11.92
C GLN A 185 14.14 -3.94 -10.91
N TYR A 186 13.80 -3.40 -9.74
CA TYR A 186 14.81 -2.99 -8.77
C TYR A 186 14.35 -3.12 -7.33
N PHE A 187 15.34 -3.11 -6.44
CA PHE A 187 15.20 -2.66 -5.06
C PHE A 187 16.01 -1.38 -4.88
N LYS A 188 15.44 -0.32 -4.30
CA LYS A 188 16.15 0.93 -3.99
C LYS A 188 15.92 1.32 -2.54
N ALA A 189 16.99 1.71 -1.86
CA ALA A 189 16.95 2.17 -0.47
C ALA A 189 17.28 3.66 -0.38
N TYR A 190 16.51 4.38 0.42
CA TYR A 190 16.63 5.82 0.63
C TYR A 190 16.66 6.16 2.12
N THR A 191 17.21 7.32 2.45
CA THR A 191 16.97 7.98 3.74
C THR A 191 16.07 9.19 3.56
N TRP A 192 15.21 9.42 4.55
CA TRP A 192 14.36 10.59 4.68
C TRP A 192 14.81 11.40 5.88
N ASP A 193 15.10 12.69 5.69
CA ASP A 193 15.53 13.62 6.73
C ASP A 193 14.45 14.60 7.20
N GLY A 194 13.25 14.52 6.60
CA GLY A 194 12.14 15.46 6.82
C GLY A 194 11.91 16.42 5.66
N GLU A 195 12.84 16.51 4.71
CA GLU A 195 12.75 17.40 3.55
C GLU A 195 13.13 16.67 2.25
N GLN A 196 14.16 15.83 2.27
CA GLN A 196 14.73 15.19 1.10
C GLN A 196 14.78 13.66 1.22
N LEU A 197 14.48 13.00 0.09
CA LEU A 197 14.59 11.57 -0.07
C LEU A 197 15.88 11.21 -0.82
N THR A 198 16.93 10.89 -0.06
CA THR A 198 18.28 10.66 -0.61
C THR A 198 18.54 9.18 -0.85
N GLN A 199 18.80 8.79 -2.11
CA GLN A 199 19.14 7.41 -2.45
C GLN A 199 20.46 6.98 -1.79
N LYS A 200 20.50 5.78 -1.23
CA LYS A 200 21.71 5.18 -0.64
C LYS A 200 22.30 4.09 -1.49
N PHE A 201 21.47 3.17 -1.96
CA PHE A 201 21.91 2.14 -2.90
C PHE A 201 20.72 1.58 -3.67
N ALA A 202 21.02 0.87 -4.75
CA ALA A 202 20.08 0.19 -5.61
C ALA A 202 20.61 -1.21 -5.94
N ILE A 203 19.70 -2.14 -6.17
CA ILE A 203 19.96 -3.46 -6.74
C ILE A 203 19.13 -3.55 -8.01
N ASP A 204 19.79 -3.73 -9.15
CA ASP A 204 19.12 -4.00 -10.43
C ASP A 204 18.82 -5.50 -10.52
N PHE A 205 17.55 -5.86 -10.40
CA PHE A 205 17.13 -7.27 -10.38
C PHE A 205 17.25 -7.94 -11.74
N ILE A 206 17.27 -7.19 -12.83
CA ILE A 206 17.52 -7.72 -14.18
C ILE A 206 19.01 -8.06 -14.32
N ALA A 207 19.88 -7.12 -13.96
CA ALA A 207 21.34 -7.32 -14.03
C ALA A 207 21.78 -8.50 -13.14
N GLU A 208 21.23 -8.57 -11.92
CA GLU A 208 21.54 -9.61 -10.93
C GLU A 208 20.75 -10.93 -11.15
N LYS A 209 19.83 -10.98 -12.13
CA LYS A 209 18.99 -12.15 -12.44
C LYS A 209 18.16 -12.64 -11.22
N LEU A 210 17.65 -11.71 -10.43
CA LEU A 210 16.91 -11.97 -9.18
C LEU A 210 15.38 -12.08 -9.38
N GLY A 211 14.90 -11.93 -10.61
CA GLY A 211 13.47 -11.97 -10.93
C GLY A 211 12.79 -10.62 -10.72
N ARG A 212 11.58 -10.62 -10.16
CA ARG A 212 10.71 -9.44 -10.02
C ARG A 212 10.48 -9.11 -8.53
N PRO A 213 11.03 -8.00 -8.01
CA PRO A 213 10.89 -7.65 -6.60
C PRO A 213 9.51 -7.06 -6.31
N HIS A 214 8.86 -7.56 -5.25
CA HIS A 214 7.51 -7.13 -4.82
C HIS A 214 7.50 -6.75 -3.33
N GLN A 215 6.82 -7.48 -2.45
CA GLN A 215 6.71 -7.11 -1.04
C GLN A 215 8.05 -7.23 -0.29
N MET A 216 8.41 -6.19 0.47
CA MET A 216 9.55 -6.18 1.38
C MET A 216 9.06 -6.44 2.81
N ARG A 217 9.77 -7.30 3.55
CA ARG A 217 9.50 -7.56 4.97
C ARG A 217 10.78 -7.39 5.76
N PHE A 218 10.88 -6.28 6.48
CA PHE A 218 11.99 -6.02 7.38
C PHE A 218 11.62 -6.46 8.80
N GLY A 219 12.32 -7.46 9.31
CA GLY A 219 12.22 -7.84 10.72
C GLY A 219 13.08 -6.91 11.58
N ALA A 220 12.60 -6.57 12.77
CA ALA A 220 13.45 -5.98 13.81
C ALA A 220 13.81 -7.09 14.79
N ARG A 221 15.07 -7.57 14.74
CA ARG A 221 15.56 -8.57 15.69
C ARG A 221 15.33 -8.15 17.14
N ALA A 222 15.43 -6.84 17.43
CA ALA A 222 15.17 -6.26 18.76
C ALA A 222 13.73 -6.49 19.28
N LEU A 223 12.73 -6.60 18.40
CA LEU A 223 11.34 -6.93 18.81
C LEU A 223 11.17 -8.40 19.18
N TYR A 224 12.12 -9.26 18.81
CA TYR A 224 12.09 -10.71 19.08
C TYR A 224 13.24 -11.17 20.00
N ALA A 225 14.16 -10.27 20.36
CA ALA A 225 15.36 -10.61 21.13
C ALA A 225 15.11 -10.62 22.65
N GLU A 226 13.95 -10.14 23.13
CA GLU A 226 13.59 -10.17 24.56
C GLU A 226 12.76 -11.40 24.97
N SER A 227 12.79 -12.51 24.22
CA SER A 227 12.13 -13.77 24.63
C SER A 227 13.06 -14.97 24.81
N SER A 228 14.37 -14.75 24.95
CA SER A 228 15.28 -15.76 25.47
C SER A 228 15.65 -15.43 26.92
N ASP A 229 14.77 -15.81 27.86
CA ASP A 229 15.13 -16.38 29.17
C ASP A 229 13.90 -16.55 30.10
N GLU A 230 12.79 -17.09 29.58
CA GLU A 230 11.82 -17.88 30.38
C GLU A 230 10.83 -18.55 29.43
N GLN A 231 10.98 -19.85 29.20
CA GLN A 231 9.89 -20.66 28.65
C GLN A 231 8.81 -20.81 29.73
N PRO A 232 7.56 -20.36 29.53
CA PRO A 232 6.48 -20.84 30.36
C PRO A 232 6.28 -22.32 30.02
N ALA A 233 6.43 -23.18 31.03
CA ALA A 233 6.14 -24.60 30.92
C ALA A 233 4.69 -24.79 30.41
N GLY A 234 4.55 -25.26 29.17
CA GLY A 234 3.26 -25.63 28.62
C GLY A 234 2.63 -26.78 29.44
N PRO A 235 1.29 -26.85 29.52
CA PRO A 235 0.63 -27.88 30.30
C PRO A 235 0.97 -29.27 29.76
N ALA A 236 1.38 -30.17 30.66
CA ALA A 236 1.61 -31.57 30.35
C ALA A 236 0.33 -32.20 29.79
N LEU A 237 0.44 -32.79 28.59
CA LEU A 237 -0.60 -33.63 28.02
C LEU A 237 -0.82 -34.82 28.96
N ALA A 238 -1.96 -34.85 29.64
CA ALA A 238 -2.41 -36.02 30.36
C ALA A 238 -2.77 -37.11 29.34
N ALA A 239 -2.04 -38.22 29.39
CA ALA A 239 -2.38 -39.43 28.66
C ALA A 239 -3.57 -40.13 29.34
N GLN A 240 -4.66 -40.30 28.61
CA GLN A 240 -5.60 -41.44 28.69
C GLN A 240 -6.10 -41.77 27.29
#